data_AF-A0A066XCF7-F1
#
_entry.id   AF-A0A066XCF7-F1
#
_cell.length_a   1.000
_cell.length_b   1.000
_cell.length_c   1.000
_cell.angle_alpha   90.00
_cell.angle_beta   90.00
_cell.angle_gamma   90.00
#
_symmetry.space_group_name_H-M   'P 1'
#
loop_
_entity.id
_entity.type
_entity.pdbx_description
1 polymer ?
#
loop_
_entity_poly.entity_id
_entity_poly.type
_entity_poly.pdbx_seq_one_letter_code
_entity_poly.pdbx_strand_id
1 'polypeptide(L)'
;MASKVPGGGKTTGAPGTLGLNVLLHGDGGESFFKMPNQGVKDGLAGVAILAPDENLRWGGGMGLGRVNGSAHAKAVNELVMQILPKYLAFNSSNVYFTGISGGSLLLSGYFIPAYLGNYAGSGVFLGCGAMEPRVDVTEDSASALTNTRIHYQSTKKEQKGLMMSIPMAIDAYMKIVEDKGLKAKEIDELQTADNTPDGSHCEFDGRGYDTGIQLMMDNYGAIMQGGNGNVPGVGDVLKGVASHELTYPGLSGGE
;
A
#
# COMPACT_ATOMS: atom_id res chain seq x y z
N MET A 1 -18.03 -14.37 -18.58
CA MET A 1 -18.19 -13.01 -19.15
C MET A 1 -16.82 -12.48 -19.51
N ALA A 2 -16.65 -11.83 -20.66
CA ALA A 2 -15.40 -11.15 -20.97
C ALA A 2 -15.23 -9.92 -20.07
N SER A 3 -14.00 -9.66 -19.61
CA SER A 3 -13.69 -8.48 -18.78
C SER A 3 -14.07 -7.20 -19.52
N LYS A 4 -14.72 -6.26 -18.83
CA LYS A 4 -15.01 -4.91 -19.36
C LYS A 4 -13.81 -3.96 -19.25
N VAL A 5 -12.70 -4.41 -18.67
CA VAL A 5 -11.47 -3.62 -18.54
C VAL A 5 -10.71 -3.64 -19.86
N PRO A 6 -10.35 -2.48 -20.43
CA PRO A 6 -9.46 -2.41 -21.60
C PRO A 6 -8.17 -3.22 -21.36
N GLY A 7 -7.82 -4.08 -22.32
CA GLY A 7 -6.68 -5.00 -22.20
C GLY A 7 -7.02 -6.40 -21.71
N GLY A 8 -8.24 -6.62 -21.18
CA GLY A 8 -8.70 -7.95 -20.80
C GLY A 8 -8.92 -8.87 -22.00
N GLY A 9 -8.47 -10.12 -21.91
CA GLY A 9 -8.66 -11.13 -22.97
C GLY A 9 -7.87 -10.86 -24.26
N LYS A 10 -6.84 -10.00 -24.19
CA LYS A 10 -5.88 -9.77 -25.27
C LYS A 10 -4.87 -10.93 -25.34
N THR A 11 -4.09 -10.96 -26.42
CA THR A 11 -2.94 -11.86 -26.54
C THR A 11 -1.98 -11.68 -25.37
N THR A 12 -1.54 -12.79 -24.78
CA THR A 12 -0.56 -12.82 -23.69
C THR A 12 0.65 -11.93 -24.00
N GLY A 13 0.99 -11.04 -23.06
CA GLY A 13 2.12 -10.14 -23.17
C GLY A 13 1.92 -8.94 -24.08
N ALA A 14 0.70 -8.70 -24.60
CA ALA A 14 0.44 -7.49 -25.37
C ALA A 14 0.66 -6.24 -24.50
N PRO A 15 1.31 -5.19 -25.03
CA PRO A 15 1.47 -3.93 -24.30
C PRO A 15 0.10 -3.27 -24.09
N GLY A 16 -0.14 -2.78 -22.87
CA GLY A 16 -1.32 -2.00 -22.52
C GLY A 16 -0.99 -0.55 -22.21
N THR A 17 -1.98 0.34 -22.33
CA THR A 17 -1.83 1.78 -22.01
C THR A 17 -2.18 2.09 -20.56
N LEU A 18 -3.03 1.27 -19.92
CA LEU A 18 -3.41 1.43 -18.52
C LEU A 18 -2.31 0.90 -17.61
N GLY A 19 -2.02 1.61 -16.52
CA GLY A 19 -1.28 1.04 -15.39
C GLY A 19 -2.16 0.12 -14.54
N LEU A 20 -1.63 -0.34 -13.41
CA LEU A 20 -2.38 -1.12 -12.42
C LEU A 20 -2.44 -0.41 -11.08
N ASN A 21 -3.55 -0.56 -10.37
CA ASN A 21 -3.61 -0.45 -8.91
C ASN A 21 -3.85 -1.85 -8.34
N VAL A 22 -2.81 -2.47 -7.81
CA VAL A 22 -2.81 -3.81 -7.24
C VAL A 22 -3.13 -3.73 -5.75
N LEU A 23 -4.34 -4.14 -5.37
CA LEU A 23 -4.84 -4.11 -4.01
C LEU A 23 -4.66 -5.47 -3.31
N LEU A 24 -3.98 -5.44 -2.17
CA LEU A 24 -3.90 -6.53 -1.20
C LEU A 24 -4.86 -6.22 -0.06
N HIS A 25 -5.85 -7.10 0.11
CA HIS A 25 -6.92 -6.89 1.09
C HIS A 25 -6.45 -6.95 2.55
N GLY A 26 -7.27 -6.48 3.48
CA GLY A 26 -7.06 -6.68 4.91
C GLY A 26 -7.35 -8.11 5.35
N ASP A 27 -6.78 -8.55 6.48
CA ASP A 27 -7.03 -9.91 6.97
C ASP A 27 -8.54 -10.18 7.08
N GLY A 28 -8.99 -11.33 6.56
CA GLY A 28 -10.41 -11.68 6.44
C GLY A 28 -11.01 -11.41 5.06
N GLY A 29 -10.31 -10.70 4.16
CA GLY A 29 -10.65 -10.68 2.73
C GLY A 29 -11.67 -9.64 2.29
N GLU A 30 -12.23 -8.83 3.20
CA GLU A 30 -13.38 -7.98 2.87
C GLU A 30 -13.13 -7.04 1.68
N SER A 31 -11.99 -6.35 1.65
CA SER A 31 -11.63 -5.46 0.54
C SER A 31 -11.32 -6.18 -0.78
N PHE A 32 -11.12 -7.51 -0.79
CA PHE A 32 -11.09 -8.30 -2.02
C PHE A 32 -12.51 -8.51 -2.57
N PHE A 33 -13.49 -8.77 -1.71
CA PHE A 33 -14.87 -9.00 -2.15
C PHE A 33 -15.57 -7.69 -2.53
N LYS A 34 -15.27 -6.60 -1.82
CA LYS A 34 -15.83 -5.27 -2.11
C LYS A 34 -15.14 -4.59 -3.31
N MET A 35 -13.87 -4.92 -3.56
CA MET A 35 -13.05 -4.35 -4.64
C MET A 35 -13.14 -2.82 -4.71
N PRO A 36 -12.66 -2.07 -3.70
CA PRO A 36 -12.84 -0.63 -3.68
C PRO A 36 -12.09 0.11 -4.81
N ASN A 37 -11.09 -0.55 -5.40
CA ASN A 37 -10.36 -0.11 -6.58
C ASN A 37 -10.99 -0.60 -7.90
N GLN A 38 -12.22 -1.14 -7.91
CA GLN A 38 -12.82 -1.75 -9.10
C GLN A 38 -12.92 -0.77 -10.28
N GLY A 39 -12.62 -1.30 -11.47
CA GLY A 39 -12.76 -0.59 -12.73
C GLY A 39 -11.48 0.07 -13.19
N VAL A 40 -11.61 1.16 -13.95
CA VAL A 40 -10.50 1.99 -14.39
C VAL A 40 -10.68 3.38 -13.80
N LYS A 41 -9.70 3.84 -13.04
CA LYS A 41 -9.68 5.18 -12.42
C LYS A 41 -8.27 5.74 -12.59
N ASP A 42 -8.17 7.02 -12.97
CA ASP A 42 -6.90 7.75 -13.08
C ASP A 42 -5.81 7.03 -13.91
N GLY A 43 -6.24 6.38 -15.01
CA GLY A 43 -5.35 5.63 -15.91
C GLY A 43 -4.86 4.28 -15.36
N LEU A 44 -5.37 3.84 -14.21
CA LEU A 44 -5.05 2.56 -13.58
C LEU A 44 -6.24 1.60 -13.67
N ALA A 45 -5.97 0.36 -14.06
CA ALA A 45 -6.92 -0.74 -13.90
C ALA A 45 -6.79 -1.34 -12.49
N GLY A 46 -7.92 -1.48 -11.80
CA GLY A 46 -7.98 -2.12 -10.50
C GLY A 46 -7.79 -3.64 -10.57
N VAL A 47 -6.89 -4.16 -9.76
CA VAL A 47 -6.71 -5.59 -9.51
C VAL A 47 -6.75 -5.81 -8.02
N ALA A 48 -7.61 -6.70 -7.53
CA ALA A 48 -7.59 -7.15 -6.14
C ALA A 48 -7.03 -8.57 -6.08
N ILE A 49 -6.09 -8.83 -5.18
CA ILE A 49 -5.47 -10.14 -4.99
C ILE A 49 -5.97 -10.74 -3.69
N LEU A 50 -6.38 -12.01 -3.74
CA LEU A 50 -6.75 -12.80 -2.57
C LEU A 50 -5.50 -13.44 -1.96
N ALA A 51 -5.35 -13.35 -0.64
CA ALA A 51 -4.29 -14.05 0.08
C ALA A 51 -4.42 -15.57 -0.15
N PRO A 52 -3.30 -16.29 -0.34
CA PRO A 52 -3.34 -17.74 -0.56
C PRO A 52 -3.58 -18.55 0.72
N ASP A 53 -3.70 -17.90 1.87
CA ASP A 53 -3.98 -18.52 3.16
C ASP A 53 -5.48 -18.83 3.30
N GLU A 54 -5.82 -19.99 3.88
CA GLU A 54 -7.21 -20.43 4.04
C GLU A 54 -8.05 -19.50 4.93
N ASN A 55 -7.42 -18.77 5.84
CA ASN A 55 -8.07 -17.77 6.71
C ASN A 55 -8.03 -16.36 6.10
N LEU A 56 -7.61 -16.24 4.84
CA LEU A 56 -7.46 -14.98 4.12
C LEU A 56 -6.55 -14.00 4.87
N ARG A 57 -5.42 -14.52 5.39
CA ARG A 57 -4.40 -13.72 6.07
C ARG A 57 -3.14 -13.62 5.24
N TRP A 58 -2.68 -12.40 5.03
CA TRP A 58 -1.38 -12.23 4.37
C TRP A 58 -0.25 -12.71 5.30
N GLY A 59 0.68 -13.50 4.77
CA GLY A 59 1.76 -14.10 5.55
C GLY A 59 1.35 -15.22 6.53
N GLY A 60 0.11 -15.73 6.47
CA GLY A 60 -0.32 -16.96 7.18
C GLY A 60 -0.35 -16.91 8.72
N GLY A 61 -0.11 -15.77 9.35
CA GLY A 61 -0.15 -15.60 10.80
C GLY A 61 -1.02 -14.42 11.24
N MET A 62 -0.95 -14.04 12.52
CA MET A 62 -1.79 -13.00 13.13
C MET A 62 -0.97 -11.76 13.54
N GLY A 63 -1.60 -10.59 13.47
CA GLY A 63 -0.99 -9.33 13.89
C GLY A 63 0.31 -9.06 13.12
N LEU A 64 1.42 -8.88 13.84
CA LEU A 64 2.74 -8.65 13.23
C LEU A 64 3.51 -9.95 12.94
N GLY A 65 3.02 -11.10 13.41
CA GLY A 65 3.65 -12.41 13.21
C GLY A 65 3.28 -13.03 11.86
N ARG A 66 3.98 -12.65 10.79
CA ARG A 66 3.69 -13.05 9.40
C ARG A 66 4.63 -14.16 8.91
N VAL A 67 4.44 -15.38 9.42
CA VAL A 67 5.36 -16.53 9.24
C VAL A 67 5.66 -16.91 7.78
N ASN A 68 4.70 -16.73 6.88
CA ASN A 68 4.82 -17.00 5.44
C ASN A 68 4.99 -15.72 4.62
N GLY A 69 5.37 -14.60 5.25
CA GLY A 69 5.46 -13.29 4.61
C GLY A 69 6.32 -13.29 3.34
N SER A 70 7.52 -13.89 3.39
CA SER A 70 8.41 -13.98 2.22
C SER A 70 7.79 -14.78 1.08
N ALA A 71 7.13 -15.91 1.39
CA ALA A 71 6.48 -16.74 0.38
C ALA A 71 5.29 -16.02 -0.27
N HIS A 72 4.47 -15.32 0.51
CA HIS A 72 3.34 -14.56 -0.01
C HIS A 72 3.78 -13.35 -0.83
N ALA A 73 4.80 -12.61 -0.38
CA ALA A 73 5.36 -11.48 -1.13
C ALA A 73 5.93 -11.94 -2.48
N LYS A 74 6.66 -13.07 -2.49
CA LYS A 74 7.12 -13.71 -3.74
C LYS A 74 5.96 -14.06 -4.66
N ALA A 75 4.90 -14.66 -4.13
CA ALA A 75 3.73 -15.04 -4.91
C ALA A 75 3.02 -13.82 -5.54
N VAL A 76 2.93 -12.70 -4.81
CA VAL A 76 2.40 -11.43 -5.34
C VAL A 76 3.27 -10.91 -6.48
N ASN A 77 4.60 -10.90 -6.31
CA ASN A 77 5.52 -10.46 -7.35
C ASN A 77 5.39 -11.32 -8.62
N GLU A 78 5.36 -12.64 -8.48
CA GLU A 78 5.19 -13.57 -9.61
C GLU A 78 3.82 -13.44 -10.27
N LEU A 79 2.76 -13.26 -9.49
CA LEU A 79 1.43 -13.01 -10.01
C LEU A 79 1.43 -11.77 -10.91
N VAL A 80 1.98 -10.65 -10.43
CA VAL A 80 1.98 -9.40 -11.20
C VAL A 80 2.92 -9.46 -12.40
N MET A 81 4.13 -10.00 -12.25
CA MET A 81 5.15 -9.97 -13.32
C MET A 81 4.98 -11.06 -14.37
N GLN A 82 4.45 -12.23 -13.99
CA GLN A 82 4.46 -13.42 -14.85
C GLN A 82 3.07 -13.91 -15.22
N ILE A 83 2.08 -13.74 -14.34
CA ILE A 83 0.75 -14.32 -14.53
C ILE A 83 -0.23 -13.29 -15.09
N LEU A 84 -0.36 -12.10 -14.49
CA LEU A 84 -1.27 -11.06 -14.95
C LEU A 84 -1.07 -10.67 -16.42
N PRO A 85 0.17 -10.53 -16.96
CA PRO A 85 0.38 -10.21 -18.38
C PRO A 85 -0.20 -11.25 -19.35
N LYS A 86 -0.51 -12.46 -18.87
CA LYS A 86 -1.18 -13.50 -19.68
C LYS A 86 -2.67 -13.24 -19.87
N TYR A 87 -3.29 -12.46 -18.99
CA TYR A 87 -4.73 -12.23 -18.94
C TYR A 87 -5.13 -10.77 -19.18
N LEU A 88 -4.22 -9.84 -18.90
CA LEU A 88 -4.43 -8.40 -18.98
C LEU A 88 -3.21 -7.74 -19.62
N ALA A 89 -3.44 -7.00 -20.71
CA ALA A 89 -2.45 -6.08 -21.27
C ALA A 89 -2.43 -4.79 -20.43
N PHE A 90 -1.30 -4.48 -19.80
CA PHE A 90 -1.10 -3.26 -19.01
C PHE A 90 0.31 -2.69 -19.20
N ASN A 91 0.52 -1.46 -18.76
CA ASN A 91 1.83 -0.81 -18.72
C ASN A 91 2.58 -1.28 -17.46
N SER A 92 3.54 -2.19 -17.63
CA SER A 92 4.33 -2.76 -16.53
C SER A 92 5.26 -1.76 -15.85
N SER A 93 5.54 -0.61 -16.48
CA SER A 93 6.26 0.52 -15.87
C SER A 93 5.35 1.43 -15.05
N ASN A 94 4.06 1.10 -14.93
CA ASN A 94 3.07 1.91 -14.23
C ASN A 94 2.20 1.03 -13.33
N VAL A 95 2.81 0.44 -12.30
CA VAL A 95 2.14 -0.48 -11.37
C VAL A 95 2.20 0.12 -9.97
N TYR A 96 1.04 0.44 -9.41
CA TYR A 96 0.90 0.90 -8.03
C TYR A 96 0.38 -0.23 -7.15
N PHE A 97 0.73 -0.16 -5.86
CA PHE A 97 0.29 -1.12 -4.85
C PHE A 97 -0.54 -0.44 -3.78
N THR A 98 -1.65 -1.05 -3.41
CA THR A 98 -2.46 -0.67 -2.26
C THR A 98 -2.49 -1.83 -1.29
N GLY A 99 -1.98 -1.63 -0.08
CA GLY A 99 -2.23 -2.52 1.04
C GLY A 99 -3.33 -1.95 1.91
N ILE A 100 -4.19 -2.83 2.43
CA ILE A 100 -5.10 -2.51 3.52
C ILE A 100 -4.81 -3.47 4.67
N SER A 101 -4.64 -2.95 5.90
CA SER A 101 -4.43 -3.75 7.11
C SER A 101 -3.37 -4.84 6.92
N GLY A 102 -3.73 -6.12 7.01
CA GLY A 102 -2.86 -7.27 6.72
C GLY A 102 -2.12 -7.19 5.38
N GLY A 103 -2.75 -6.67 4.32
CA GLY A 103 -2.11 -6.44 3.03
C GLY A 103 -0.99 -5.40 3.13
N SER A 104 -1.20 -4.32 3.87
CA SER A 104 -0.17 -3.30 4.13
C SER A 104 0.99 -3.85 4.94
N LEU A 105 0.72 -4.73 5.90
CA LEU A 105 1.75 -5.43 6.67
C LEU A 105 2.60 -6.34 5.77
N LEU A 106 1.99 -7.06 4.82
CA LEU A 106 2.78 -7.83 3.84
C LEU A 106 3.61 -6.91 2.95
N LEU A 107 3.01 -5.84 2.45
CA LEU A 107 3.69 -4.92 1.55
C LEU A 107 4.93 -4.33 2.22
N SER A 108 4.75 -3.66 3.35
CA SER A 108 5.86 -3.08 4.12
C SER A 108 6.83 -4.15 4.64
N GLY A 109 6.37 -5.15 5.38
CA GLY A 109 7.30 -6.10 6.00
C GLY A 109 8.13 -6.94 5.02
N TYR A 110 7.60 -7.25 3.83
CA TYR A 110 8.19 -8.29 2.96
C TYR A 110 8.29 -7.91 1.50
N PHE A 111 7.26 -7.28 0.91
CA PHE A 111 7.25 -7.01 -0.52
C PHE A 111 8.15 -5.84 -0.90
N ILE A 112 7.97 -4.69 -0.25
CA ILE A 112 8.76 -3.49 -0.49
C ILE A 112 10.27 -3.79 -0.36
N PRO A 113 10.77 -4.40 0.73
CA PRO A 113 12.21 -4.63 0.87
C PRO A 113 12.78 -5.63 -0.14
N ALA A 114 11.99 -6.63 -0.57
CA ALA A 114 12.47 -7.70 -1.44
C ALA A 114 12.23 -7.48 -2.94
N TYR A 115 11.17 -6.76 -3.33
CA TYR A 115 10.65 -6.77 -4.70
C TYR A 115 10.29 -5.41 -5.28
N LEU A 116 10.32 -4.31 -4.52
CA LEU A 116 9.98 -2.98 -5.06
C LEU A 116 10.88 -2.60 -6.25
N GLY A 117 12.13 -3.05 -6.24
CA GLY A 117 13.08 -2.86 -7.34
C GLY A 117 12.57 -3.33 -8.72
N ASN A 118 11.62 -4.28 -8.76
CA ASN A 118 11.01 -4.75 -10.01
C ASN A 118 10.00 -3.75 -10.61
N TYR A 119 9.61 -2.71 -9.87
CA TYR A 119 8.51 -1.80 -10.19
C TYR A 119 8.97 -0.34 -10.19
N ALA A 120 9.91 -0.01 -11.07
CA ALA A 120 10.35 1.38 -11.26
C ALA A 120 9.15 2.29 -11.62
N GLY A 121 9.06 3.47 -11.00
CA GLY A 121 7.96 4.42 -11.23
C GLY A 121 6.65 4.08 -10.52
N SER A 122 6.68 3.14 -9.57
CA SER A 122 5.53 2.76 -8.75
C SER A 122 5.29 3.69 -7.56
N GLY A 123 4.14 3.50 -6.91
CA GLY A 123 3.85 4.04 -5.58
C GLY A 123 3.09 3.03 -4.73
N VAL A 124 3.23 3.15 -3.42
CA VAL A 124 2.62 2.24 -2.44
C VAL A 124 1.74 3.01 -1.46
N PHE A 125 0.44 2.70 -1.45
CA PHE A 125 -0.49 3.14 -0.42
C PHE A 125 -0.59 2.06 0.67
N LEU A 126 -0.36 2.42 1.92
CA LEU A 126 -0.41 1.55 3.09
C LEU A 126 -1.51 2.05 4.02
N GLY A 127 -2.69 1.44 3.95
CA GLY A 127 -3.81 1.76 4.85
C GLY A 127 -3.78 0.90 6.10
N CYS A 128 -3.82 1.51 7.28
CA CYS A 128 -4.03 0.86 8.59
C CYS A 128 -3.04 -0.27 8.88
N GLY A 129 -1.80 -0.14 8.45
CA GLY A 129 -0.80 -1.15 8.72
C GLY A 129 0.51 -0.82 8.05
N ALA A 130 1.58 -0.99 8.81
CA ALA A 130 2.93 -1.06 8.28
C ALA A 130 3.81 -1.78 9.30
N MET A 131 4.89 -2.38 8.81
CA MET A 131 5.96 -2.95 9.63
C MET A 131 7.29 -2.52 9.05
N GLU A 132 8.30 -2.45 9.91
CA GLU A 132 9.68 -2.43 9.47
C GLU A 132 9.98 -3.63 8.56
N PRO A 133 10.99 -3.53 7.67
CA PRO A 133 11.47 -4.66 6.90
C PRO A 133 11.71 -5.90 7.78
N ARG A 134 11.07 -7.02 7.41
CA ARG A 134 11.18 -8.32 8.07
C ARG A 134 12.12 -9.27 7.33
N VAL A 135 12.70 -8.79 6.23
CA VAL A 135 13.69 -9.43 5.38
C VAL A 135 14.70 -8.37 4.99
N ASP A 136 15.87 -8.80 4.51
CA ASP A 136 16.89 -7.87 4.02
C ASP A 136 16.34 -6.99 2.89
N VAL A 137 16.64 -5.70 2.98
CA VAL A 137 16.32 -4.74 1.93
C VAL A 137 17.31 -4.95 0.79
N THR A 138 16.80 -5.41 -0.35
CA THR A 138 17.62 -5.58 -1.56
C THR A 138 18.11 -4.22 -2.05
N GLU A 139 19.29 -4.19 -2.68
CA GLU A 139 19.87 -2.95 -3.22
C GLU A 139 18.96 -2.31 -4.28
N ASP A 140 18.31 -3.11 -5.13
CA ASP A 140 17.37 -2.63 -6.13
C ASP A 140 16.13 -2.00 -5.48
N SER A 141 15.63 -2.57 -4.39
CA SER A 141 14.49 -2.00 -3.67
C SER A 141 14.88 -0.75 -2.90
N ALA A 142 16.06 -0.73 -2.26
CA ALA A 142 16.62 0.47 -1.63
C ALA A 142 16.80 1.61 -2.65
N SER A 143 17.26 1.29 -3.86
CA SER A 143 17.40 2.26 -4.96
C SER A 143 16.04 2.73 -5.46
N ALA A 144 15.07 1.83 -5.65
CA ALA A 144 13.72 2.20 -6.07
C ALA A 144 13.00 3.12 -5.06
N LEU A 145 13.23 2.92 -3.76
CA LEU A 145 12.66 3.77 -2.69
C LEU A 145 13.02 5.25 -2.83
N THR A 146 14.16 5.58 -3.46
CA THR A 146 14.59 6.97 -3.69
C THR A 146 13.70 7.75 -4.67
N ASN A 147 12.82 7.07 -5.40
CA ASN A 147 11.89 7.67 -6.36
C ASN A 147 10.45 7.11 -6.22
N THR A 148 10.19 6.30 -5.19
CA THR A 148 8.89 5.67 -4.97
C THR A 148 8.10 6.47 -3.95
N ARG A 149 6.86 6.81 -4.29
CA ARG A 149 5.95 7.41 -3.33
C ARG A 149 5.40 6.36 -2.38
N ILE A 150 5.48 6.60 -1.07
CA ILE A 150 4.81 5.79 -0.04
C ILE A 150 3.87 6.70 0.76
N HIS A 151 2.61 6.31 0.86
CA HIS A 151 1.65 7.00 1.72
C HIS A 151 1.13 6.05 2.81
N TYR A 152 1.27 6.46 4.07
CA TYR A 152 0.78 5.74 5.24
C TYR A 152 -0.51 6.40 5.74
N GLN A 153 -1.66 5.76 5.52
CA GLN A 153 -2.93 6.24 6.05
C GLN A 153 -3.33 5.42 7.28
N SER A 154 -3.69 6.09 8.36
CA SER A 154 -4.18 5.48 9.60
C SER A 154 -5.36 6.28 10.15
N THR A 155 -5.82 5.93 11.35
CA THR A 155 -6.85 6.64 12.12
C THR A 155 -6.38 6.89 13.54
N LYS A 156 -7.02 7.82 14.27
CA LYS A 156 -6.65 8.11 15.66
C LYS A 156 -6.90 6.94 16.60
N LYS A 157 -7.95 6.14 16.36
CA LYS A 157 -8.36 5.01 17.22
C LYS A 157 -7.98 3.66 16.60
N GLU A 158 -6.80 3.62 15.99
CA GLU A 158 -6.21 2.43 15.39
C GLU A 158 -5.90 1.33 16.44
N GLN A 159 -5.67 0.09 16.00
CA GLN A 159 -5.31 -1.01 16.88
C GLN A 159 -3.96 -0.74 17.58
N LYS A 160 -3.87 -0.97 18.90
CA LYS A 160 -2.69 -0.66 19.74
C LYS A 160 -1.36 -1.13 19.12
N GLY A 161 -1.31 -2.35 18.58
CA GLY A 161 -0.10 -2.87 17.93
C GLY A 161 0.34 -2.10 16.69
N LEU A 162 -0.62 -1.59 15.91
CA LEU A 162 -0.39 -0.84 14.68
C LEU A 162 -0.04 0.63 14.97
N MET A 163 -0.60 1.20 16.05
CA MET A 163 -0.22 2.52 16.52
C MET A 163 1.29 2.62 16.83
N MET A 164 1.93 1.50 17.18
CA MET A 164 3.39 1.41 17.36
C MET A 164 4.10 0.99 16.07
N SER A 165 3.60 -0.01 15.35
CA SER A 165 4.31 -0.56 14.19
C SER A 165 4.38 0.40 13.00
N ILE A 166 3.37 1.27 12.83
CA ILE A 166 3.34 2.23 11.72
C ILE A 166 4.45 3.29 11.87
N PRO A 167 4.57 4.01 13.00
CA PRO A 167 5.72 4.90 13.23
C PRO A 167 7.08 4.22 13.05
N MET A 168 7.27 3.03 13.62
CA MET A 168 8.53 2.29 13.47
C MET A 168 8.85 1.95 12.00
N ALA A 169 7.83 1.59 11.22
CA ALA A 169 8.00 1.35 9.79
C ALA A 169 8.41 2.64 9.06
N ILE A 170 7.75 3.77 9.34
CA ILE A 170 8.09 5.07 8.79
C ILE A 170 9.57 5.40 9.06
N ASP A 171 10.01 5.28 10.30
CA ASP A 171 11.41 5.55 10.69
C ASP A 171 12.40 4.65 9.93
N ALA A 172 12.09 3.37 9.82
CA ALA A 172 12.94 2.42 9.09
C ALA A 172 13.05 2.76 7.60
N TYR A 173 11.94 3.11 6.95
CA TYR A 173 11.95 3.47 5.53
C TYR A 173 12.55 4.84 5.24
N MET A 174 12.39 5.81 6.14
CA MET A 174 13.13 7.06 6.08
C MET A 174 14.63 6.79 6.14
N LYS A 175 15.08 5.99 7.12
CA LYS A 175 16.49 5.67 7.27
C LYS A 175 17.10 5.03 6.02
N ILE A 176 16.38 4.12 5.36
CA ILE A 176 16.85 3.49 4.12
C ILE A 176 17.16 4.53 3.04
N VAL A 177 16.28 5.52 2.84
CA VAL A 177 16.48 6.54 1.80
C VAL A 177 17.44 7.65 2.24
N GLU A 178 17.55 7.94 3.53
CA GLU A 178 18.60 8.79 4.10
C GLU A 178 19.99 8.20 3.86
N ASP A 179 20.14 6.89 4.06
CA ASP A 179 21.39 6.16 3.79
C ASP A 179 21.72 6.15 2.27
N LYS A 180 20.74 6.40 1.40
CA LYS A 180 20.92 6.67 -0.04
C LYS A 180 21.15 8.15 -0.38
N GLY A 181 21.15 9.03 0.61
CA GLY A 181 21.53 10.43 0.49
C GLY A 181 20.37 11.43 0.42
N LEU A 182 19.12 10.98 0.43
CA LEU A 182 17.95 11.88 0.41
C LEU A 182 17.94 12.76 1.66
N LYS A 183 17.48 14.00 1.49
CA LYS A 183 17.28 14.98 2.57
C LYS A 183 15.82 15.00 3.00
N ALA A 184 15.57 15.50 4.21
CA ALA A 184 14.22 15.57 4.79
C ALA A 184 13.15 16.11 3.82
N LYS A 185 13.45 17.16 3.05
CA LYS A 185 12.51 17.69 2.05
C LYS A 185 12.17 16.69 0.94
N GLU A 186 13.17 15.99 0.40
CA GLU A 186 12.97 14.98 -0.65
C GLU A 186 12.22 13.76 -0.09
N ILE A 187 12.49 13.41 1.17
CA ILE A 187 11.76 12.38 1.90
C ILE A 187 10.31 12.78 2.07
N ASP A 188 10.01 14.01 2.49
CA ASP A 188 8.63 14.52 2.68
C ASP A 188 7.82 14.55 1.38
N GLU A 189 8.47 14.74 0.23
CA GLU A 189 7.82 14.70 -1.08
C GLU A 189 7.42 13.27 -1.50
N LEU A 190 8.17 12.26 -1.07
CA LEU A 190 7.98 10.86 -1.43
C LEU A 190 7.22 10.06 -0.37
N GLN A 191 7.46 10.33 0.91
CA GLN A 191 6.91 9.60 2.04
C GLN A 191 6.00 10.53 2.84
N THR A 192 4.73 10.19 2.90
CA THR A 192 3.71 10.98 3.61
C THR A 192 2.89 10.10 4.53
N ALA A 193 2.39 10.66 5.62
CA ALA A 193 1.55 9.93 6.55
C ALA A 193 0.42 10.79 7.09
N ASP A 194 -0.75 10.19 7.30
CA ASP A 194 -1.86 10.86 7.98
C ASP A 194 -2.62 9.90 8.89
N ASN A 195 -3.01 10.39 10.07
CA ASN A 195 -3.95 9.73 10.96
C ASN A 195 -5.03 10.68 11.49
N THR A 196 -5.38 11.72 10.74
CA THR A 196 -6.39 12.71 11.13
C THR A 196 -7.77 12.09 11.39
N PRO A 197 -8.26 11.11 10.59
CA PRO A 197 -9.57 10.50 10.81
C PRO A 197 -9.76 9.97 12.23
N ASP A 198 -10.88 10.32 12.86
CA ASP A 198 -11.22 9.89 14.23
C ASP A 198 -12.03 8.57 14.28
N GLY A 199 -11.85 7.71 13.28
CA GLY A 199 -12.46 6.38 13.21
C GLY A 199 -11.62 5.29 13.88
N SER A 200 -12.15 4.07 13.93
CA SER A 200 -11.40 2.86 14.31
C SER A 200 -10.55 2.33 13.15
N HIS A 201 -10.17 1.06 13.16
CA HIS A 201 -9.31 0.43 12.16
C HIS A 201 -9.86 0.58 10.73
N CYS A 202 -9.13 1.30 9.87
CA CYS A 202 -9.51 1.64 8.48
C CYS A 202 -10.80 2.43 8.28
N GLU A 203 -11.35 2.98 9.33
CA GLU A 203 -12.54 3.80 9.28
C GLU A 203 -12.18 5.26 8.95
N PHE A 204 -11.65 5.48 7.75
CA PHE A 204 -11.12 6.78 7.33
C PHE A 204 -12.21 7.86 7.17
N ASP A 205 -13.46 7.46 7.00
CA ASP A 205 -14.61 8.36 6.86
C ASP A 205 -15.41 8.52 8.16
N GLY A 206 -15.01 7.85 9.25
CA GLY A 206 -15.74 7.82 10.51
C GLY A 206 -17.09 7.09 10.46
N ARG A 207 -17.31 6.22 9.46
CA ARG A 207 -18.58 5.47 9.29
C ARG A 207 -18.40 3.96 9.26
N GLY A 208 -17.35 3.47 8.61
CA GLY A 208 -17.03 2.05 8.61
C GLY A 208 -15.79 1.69 7.80
N TYR A 209 -15.32 0.46 8.00
CA TYR A 209 -14.16 -0.11 7.30
C TYR A 209 -14.28 0.01 5.78
N ASP A 210 -15.36 -0.51 5.20
CA ASP A 210 -15.57 -0.52 3.75
C ASP A 210 -15.64 0.88 3.15
N THR A 211 -16.44 1.76 3.74
CA THR A 211 -16.68 3.09 3.20
C THR A 211 -15.48 4.01 3.41
N GLY A 212 -14.73 3.83 4.50
CA GLY A 212 -13.44 4.46 4.72
C GLY A 212 -12.43 4.09 3.65
N ILE A 213 -12.25 2.81 3.36
CA ILE A 213 -11.32 2.36 2.30
C ILE A 213 -11.79 2.85 0.93
N GLN A 214 -13.09 2.77 0.64
CA GLN A 214 -13.66 3.29 -0.61
C GLN A 214 -13.38 4.78 -0.77
N LEU A 215 -13.52 5.59 0.28
CA LEU A 215 -13.20 7.02 0.27
C LEU A 215 -11.76 7.26 -0.17
N MET A 216 -10.80 6.52 0.40
CA MET A 216 -9.39 6.67 0.01
C MET A 216 -9.14 6.21 -1.43
N MET A 217 -9.78 5.13 -1.88
CA MET A 217 -9.65 4.63 -3.26
C MET A 217 -10.32 5.55 -4.28
N ASP A 218 -11.40 6.24 -3.93
CA ASP A 218 -12.04 7.24 -4.78
C ASP A 218 -11.20 8.52 -4.93
N ASN A 219 -10.27 8.76 -4.01
CA ASN A 219 -9.35 9.89 -4.03
C ASN A 219 -7.89 9.45 -4.31
N TYR A 220 -7.69 8.25 -4.86
CA TYR A 220 -6.38 7.65 -5.04
C TYR A 220 -5.44 8.54 -5.88
N GLY A 221 -5.92 9.09 -7.00
CA GLY A 221 -5.12 10.00 -7.83
C GLY A 221 -4.67 11.26 -7.08
N ALA A 222 -5.52 11.81 -6.21
CA ALA A 222 -5.20 12.97 -5.38
C ALA A 222 -4.06 12.68 -4.38
N ILE A 223 -3.94 11.43 -3.93
CA ILE A 223 -2.99 11.00 -2.90
C ILE A 223 -1.70 10.46 -3.53
N MET A 224 -1.80 9.61 -4.56
CA MET A 224 -0.70 8.76 -5.04
C MET A 224 -0.13 9.18 -6.40
N GLN A 225 -0.83 10.00 -7.18
CA GLN A 225 -0.42 10.36 -8.55
C GLN A 225 -0.12 11.87 -8.70
N GLY A 226 0.49 12.47 -7.67
CA GLY A 226 0.94 13.87 -7.71
C GLY A 226 -0.17 14.90 -7.53
N GLY A 227 -1.31 14.50 -6.98
CA GLY A 227 -2.39 15.42 -6.62
C GLY A 227 -2.11 16.22 -5.33
N ASN A 228 -3.16 16.89 -4.84
CA ASN A 228 -3.06 17.85 -3.72
C ASN A 228 -3.36 17.24 -2.34
N GLY A 229 -3.59 15.94 -2.24
CA GLY A 229 -3.83 15.28 -0.96
C GLY A 229 -5.18 15.54 -0.32
N ASN A 230 -6.05 16.35 -0.91
CA ASN A 230 -7.30 16.73 -0.26
C ASN A 230 -8.34 15.63 -0.43
N VAL A 231 -8.69 14.96 0.68
CA VAL A 231 -9.73 13.93 0.73
C VAL A 231 -10.98 14.53 1.39
N PRO A 232 -12.16 14.46 0.73
CA PRO A 232 -13.40 15.00 1.29
C PRO A 232 -13.71 14.46 2.69
N GLY A 233 -13.94 15.36 3.65
CA GLY A 233 -14.23 15.02 5.04
C GLY A 233 -13.01 14.70 5.91
N VAL A 234 -11.81 14.57 5.33
CA VAL A 234 -10.55 14.35 6.05
C VAL A 234 -9.65 15.59 5.97
N GLY A 235 -9.52 16.17 4.78
CA GLY A 235 -8.60 17.27 4.48
C GLY A 235 -7.34 16.80 3.77
N ASP A 236 -6.25 17.55 3.92
CA ASP A 236 -4.96 17.21 3.33
C ASP A 236 -4.27 16.07 4.10
N VAL A 237 -4.06 14.94 3.41
CA VAL A 237 -3.40 13.75 3.96
C VAL A 237 -1.91 13.68 3.60
N LEU A 238 -1.37 14.58 2.79
CA LEU A 238 0.01 14.51 2.30
C LEU A 238 1.00 15.22 3.23
N LYS A 239 1.03 14.79 4.49
CA LYS A 239 1.97 15.33 5.48
C LYS A 239 3.28 14.56 5.42
N GLY A 240 4.37 15.24 5.09
CA GLY A 240 5.69 14.63 4.97
C GLY A 240 6.18 14.03 6.29
N VAL A 241 6.68 12.80 6.25
CA VAL A 241 7.05 12.02 7.46
C VAL A 241 8.27 12.55 8.21
N ALA A 242 9.20 13.25 7.55
CA ALA A 242 10.34 13.88 8.21
C ALA A 242 9.95 15.16 8.96
N SER A 243 8.84 15.80 8.56
CA SER A 243 8.30 17.01 9.18
C SER A 243 7.06 16.78 10.06
N HIS A 244 6.48 15.58 10.04
CA HIS A 244 5.24 15.25 10.73
C HIS A 244 5.27 13.86 11.37
N GLU A 245 4.97 13.82 12.67
CA GLU A 245 4.75 12.58 13.41
C GLU A 245 3.26 12.28 13.58
N LEU A 246 2.89 11.01 13.38
CA LEU A 246 1.54 10.54 13.67
C LEU A 246 1.28 10.58 15.18
N THR A 247 0.14 11.16 15.58
CA THR A 247 -0.25 11.26 16.99
C THR A 247 -1.43 10.36 17.28
N TYR A 248 -1.25 9.34 18.12
CA TYR A 248 -2.32 8.42 18.53
C TYR A 248 -2.79 8.73 19.96
N PRO A 249 -4.04 9.18 20.15
CA PRO A 249 -4.62 9.35 21.49
C PRO A 249 -4.60 8.03 22.27
N GLY A 250 -4.06 8.05 23.49
CA GLY A 250 -3.97 6.87 24.36
C GLY A 250 -2.66 6.10 24.29
N LEU A 251 -1.74 6.44 23.37
CA LEU A 251 -0.32 6.11 23.50
C LEU A 251 0.39 7.22 24.30
N SER A 252 0.08 7.35 25.60
CA SER A 252 0.95 8.09 26.52
C SER A 252 2.06 7.15 27.00
N GLY A 253 3.32 7.59 26.83
CA GLY A 253 4.55 6.78 26.93
C GLY A 253 4.62 5.68 28.00
N GLY A 254 5.22 4.56 27.59
CA GLY A 254 5.83 3.55 28.46
C GLY A 254 4.89 2.44 28.95
N GLU A 255 4.78 1.38 28.16
CA GLU A 255 4.68 -0.01 28.66
C GLU A 255 5.59 -0.91 27.83
#